data_AF-A0A4Q3YJ05-F1
#
_entry.id   AF-A0A4Q3YJ05-F1
#
_cell.length_a   1.000
_cell.length_b   1.000
_cell.length_c   1.000
_cell.angle_alpha   90.00
_cell.angle_beta   90.00
_cell.angle_gamma   90.00
#
_symmetry.space_group_name_H-M   'P 1'
#
loop_
_entity.id
_entity.type
_entity.pdbx_description
1 polymer ?
#
loop_
_entity_poly.entity_id
_entity_poly.type
_entity_poly.pdbx_seq_one_letter_code
_entity_poly.pdbx_strand_id
1 'polypeptide(L)'
;MPEGILYSVGLTETGKRGSLQPWALNIEGKAVFTGSRDEALAAFEEARGRGAKLIDLGCMQINHHYHGDQFAAPEQMLNPRRNVEYAAKFLSRLHAKHVTWTMAVA
;
A
#
# COMPACT_ATOMS: atom_id res chain seq x y z
N MET A 1 4.01 -8.47 -14.75
CA MET A 1 2.76 -8.09 -14.06
C MET A 1 3.12 -7.02 -13.04
N PRO A 2 2.38 -5.92 -12.82
CA PRO A 2 2.81 -4.92 -11.84
C PRO A 2 2.67 -5.53 -10.43
N GLU A 3 3.80 -5.86 -9.81
CA GLU A 3 3.89 -6.59 -8.54
C GLU A 3 3.47 -5.77 -7.31
N GLY A 4 3.08 -4.50 -7.47
CA GLY A 4 2.92 -3.56 -6.35
C GLY A 4 1.60 -3.60 -5.58
N ILE A 5 0.60 -4.41 -5.99
CA ILE A 5 -0.75 -4.37 -5.38
C ILE A 5 -1.24 -5.76 -4.90
N LEU A 6 -0.59 -6.85 -5.32
CA LEU A 6 -1.14 -8.21 -5.13
C LEU A 6 -0.81 -8.87 -3.78
N TYR A 7 -0.21 -8.15 -2.81
CA TYR A 7 0.09 -8.73 -1.49
C TYR A 7 -0.84 -8.27 -0.34
N SER A 8 -1.83 -7.41 -0.59
CA SER A 8 -2.67 -6.83 0.48
C SER A 8 -3.97 -7.58 0.80
N VAL A 9 -4.21 -8.76 0.23
CA VAL A 9 -5.27 -9.66 0.71
C VAL A 9 -4.76 -10.65 1.76
N GLY A 10 -3.50 -11.10 1.66
CA GLY A 10 -2.94 -12.13 2.55
C GLY A 10 -2.68 -11.72 4.01
N LEU A 11 -2.48 -10.44 4.29
CA LEU A 11 -2.29 -9.94 5.67
C LEU A 11 -3.61 -9.67 6.41
N THR A 12 -4.75 -9.66 5.69
CA THR A 12 -6.07 -9.50 6.33
C THR A 12 -6.55 -10.82 6.95
N GLU A 13 -6.03 -11.97 6.51
CA GLU A 13 -6.30 -13.27 7.14
C GLU A 13 -5.40 -13.58 8.34
N THR A 14 -4.27 -12.88 8.50
CA THR A 14 -3.27 -13.17 9.55
C THR A 14 -3.07 -12.04 10.58
N GLY A 15 -3.59 -10.83 10.31
CA GLY A 15 -3.69 -9.77 11.31
C GLY A 15 -4.72 -10.15 12.38
N LYS A 16 -4.27 -10.30 13.63
CA LYS A 16 -5.09 -10.54 14.83
C LYS A 16 -6.53 -10.04 14.67
N ARG A 17 -7.48 -10.97 14.52
CA ARG A 17 -8.94 -10.77 14.64
C ARG A 17 -9.50 -9.57 13.85
N GLY A 18 -9.45 -9.61 12.52
CA GLY A 18 -10.36 -8.82 11.69
C GLY A 18 -10.23 -7.29 11.81
N SER A 19 -9.09 -6.78 12.27
CA SER A 19 -8.82 -5.34 12.31
C SER A 19 -7.82 -4.95 11.23
N LEU A 20 -8.22 -4.00 10.37
CA LEU A 20 -7.30 -3.31 9.46
C LEU A 20 -6.12 -2.80 10.29
N GLN A 21 -4.89 -3.03 9.83
CA GLN A 21 -3.67 -2.51 10.47
C GLN A 21 -3.29 -1.19 9.78
N PRO A 22 -3.82 -0.04 10.22
CA PRO A 22 -3.67 1.23 9.50
C PRO A 22 -2.24 1.76 9.50
N TRP A 23 -1.41 1.30 10.45
CA TRP A 23 -0.04 1.77 10.66
C TRP A 23 0.99 0.66 10.41
N ALA A 24 0.62 -0.36 9.64
CA ALA A 24 1.58 -1.36 9.18
C ALA A 24 2.45 -0.80 8.06
N LEU A 25 3.74 -1.16 8.08
CA LEU A 25 4.68 -0.93 7.00
C LEU A 25 5.28 -2.26 6.55
N ASN A 26 5.61 -2.34 5.28
CA ASN A 26 6.57 -3.30 4.76
C ASN A 26 7.76 -2.53 4.21
N ILE A 27 8.94 -2.72 4.81
CA ILE A 27 10.18 -2.05 4.39
C ILE A 27 11.06 -3.11 3.74
N GLU A 28 11.13 -3.11 2.41
CA GLU A 28 11.95 -4.04 1.60
C GLU A 28 11.77 -5.52 1.97
N GLY A 29 10.52 -5.92 2.25
CA GLY A 29 10.16 -7.29 2.64
C GLY A 29 10.08 -7.51 4.15
N LYS A 30 10.48 -6.54 4.98
CA LYS A 30 10.39 -6.61 6.44
C LYS A 30 9.12 -5.93 6.95
N ALA A 31 8.24 -6.73 7.55
CA ALA A 31 7.04 -6.21 8.22
C ALA A 31 7.40 -5.42 9.50
N VAL A 32 6.79 -4.25 9.64
CA VAL A 32 6.88 -3.36 10.81
C VAL A 32 5.47 -2.96 11.21
N PHE A 33 5.12 -3.17 12.49
CA PHE A 33 3.82 -2.81 13.04
C PHE A 33 4.04 -1.80 14.16
N THR A 34 3.40 -0.64 14.06
CA THR A 34 3.49 0.43 15.07
C THR A 34 2.17 0.60 15.81
N GLY A 35 2.22 1.29 16.95
CA GLY A 35 1.05 1.58 17.79
C GLY A 35 0.32 2.87 17.41
N SER A 36 0.90 3.68 16.54
CA SER A 36 0.29 4.94 16.08
C SER A 36 0.76 5.33 14.67
N ARG A 37 0.02 6.28 14.07
CA ARG A 37 0.39 6.89 12.78
C ARG A 37 1.75 7.59 12.85
N ASP A 38 2.01 8.30 13.93
CA ASP A 38 3.22 9.12 14.06
C ASP A 38 4.47 8.22 14.22
N GLU A 39 4.34 7.09 14.92
CA GLU A 39 5.38 6.04 14.95
C GLU A 39 5.64 5.42 13.56
N ALA A 40 4.57 5.18 12.79
CA ALA A 40 4.71 4.65 11.43
C ALA A 40 5.43 5.65 10.51
N LEU A 41 5.14 6.95 10.64
CA LEU A 41 5.83 8.00 9.88
C LEU A 41 7.29 8.10 10.28
N ALA A 42 7.61 8.04 11.58
CA ALA A 42 8.99 8.03 12.04
C ALA A 42 9.76 6.83 11.46
N ALA A 43 9.18 5.63 11.49
CA ALA A 43 9.78 4.44 10.90
C ALA A 43 9.96 4.55 9.37
N PHE A 44 8.99 5.15 8.68
CA PHE A 44 9.07 5.42 7.25
C PHE A 44 10.20 6.39 6.91
N GLU A 45 10.29 7.54 7.60
CA GLU A 45 11.33 8.54 7.36
C GLU A 45 12.72 8.01 7.71
N GLU A 46 12.85 7.23 8.79
CA GLU A 46 14.10 6.54 9.14
C GLU A 46 14.54 5.57 8.03
N ALA A 47 13.62 4.75 7.53
CA ALA A 47 13.90 3.80 6.46
C ALA A 47 14.31 4.50 5.16
N ARG A 48 13.58 5.56 4.77
CA ARG A 48 13.94 6.37 3.60
C ARG A 48 15.28 7.06 3.77
N GLY A 49 15.57 7.61 4.96
CA GLY A 49 16.86 8.21 5.29
C GLY A 49 18.03 7.22 5.18
N ARG A 50 17.77 5.92 5.39
CA ARG A 50 18.74 4.84 5.16
C ARG A 50 18.80 4.34 3.71
N GLY A 51 18.02 4.93 2.80
CA GLY A 51 18.03 4.61 1.38
C GLY A 51 17.02 3.54 0.95
N ALA A 52 16.16 3.07 1.85
CA ALA A 52 15.09 2.13 1.49
C ALA A 52 14.14 2.80 0.49
N LYS A 53 13.87 2.10 -0.62
CA LYS A 53 13.00 2.63 -1.69
C LYS A 53 11.63 1.98 -1.67
N LEU A 54 11.59 0.67 -1.53
CA LEU A 54 10.35 -0.11 -1.60
C LEU A 54 9.75 -0.20 -0.20
N ILE A 55 8.88 0.76 0.11
CA ILE A 55 8.18 0.83 1.39
C ILE A 55 6.68 0.85 1.13
N ASP A 56 5.97 -0.15 1.63
CA ASP A 56 4.51 -0.22 1.56
C ASP A 56 3.89 0.34 2.83
N LEU A 57 2.83 1.12 2.68
CA LEU A 57 2.18 1.84 3.78
C LEU A 57 0.72 1.45 3.94
N GLY A 58 0.31 1.26 5.20
CA GLY A 58 -1.07 1.19 5.62
C GLY A 58 -1.79 -0.11 5.29
N CYS A 59 -3.09 -0.14 5.52
CA CYS A 59 -3.87 -1.38 5.53
C CYS A 59 -3.97 -2.09 4.17
N MET A 60 -3.84 -1.37 3.06
CA MET A 60 -3.77 -1.92 1.70
C MET A 60 -2.34 -2.06 1.17
N GLN A 61 -1.34 -1.79 2.02
CA GLN A 61 0.09 -1.91 1.69
C GLN A 61 0.43 -1.21 0.36
N ILE A 62 0.16 0.10 0.28
CA ILE A 62 0.44 0.88 -0.93
C ILE A 62 1.93 1.24 -0.95
N ASN A 63 2.63 0.83 -2.01
CA ASN A 63 4.04 1.16 -2.19
C ASN A 63 4.27 2.66 -2.45
N HIS A 64 5.05 3.31 -1.59
CA HIS A 64 5.38 4.73 -1.67
C HIS A 64 6.19 5.08 -2.93
N HIS A 65 7.11 4.22 -3.38
CA HIS A 65 7.94 4.51 -4.54
C HIS A 65 7.11 4.68 -5.82
N TYR A 66 6.07 3.86 -6.00
CA TYR A 66 5.24 3.85 -7.21
C TYR A 66 4.02 4.75 -7.15
N HIS A 67 3.52 5.06 -5.95
CA HIS A 67 2.20 5.69 -5.79
C HIS A 67 2.21 6.90 -4.85
N GLY A 68 3.35 7.24 -4.24
CA GLY A 68 3.45 8.36 -3.31
C GLY A 68 3.04 9.70 -3.92
N ASP A 69 3.23 9.88 -5.23
CA ASP A 69 2.84 11.07 -5.98
C ASP A 69 1.32 11.27 -6.11
N GLN A 70 0.52 10.24 -5.83
CA GLN A 70 -0.94 10.31 -5.81
C GLN A 70 -1.49 10.83 -4.47
N PHE A 71 -0.60 11.10 -3.51
CA PHE A 71 -0.93 11.60 -2.18
C PHE A 71 -0.19 12.91 -1.92
N ALA A 72 -0.77 13.79 -1.11
CA ALA A 72 -0.09 15.04 -0.78
C ALA A 72 1.12 14.82 0.14
N ALA A 73 1.11 13.74 0.93
CA ALA A 73 2.16 13.37 1.87
C ALA A 73 2.01 11.90 2.34
N PRO A 74 3.08 11.27 2.85
CA PRO A 74 3.05 9.90 3.39
C PRO A 74 1.98 9.67 4.47
N GLU A 75 1.68 10.68 5.28
CA GLU A 75 0.61 10.70 6.28
C GLU A 75 -0.73 10.27 5.69
N GLN A 76 -1.02 10.67 4.44
CA GLN A 76 -2.27 10.35 3.77
C GLN A 76 -2.30 8.90 3.29
N MET A 77 -1.14 8.31 2.99
CA MET A 77 -1.03 6.89 2.69
C MET A 77 -1.34 6.04 3.93
N LEU A 78 -1.10 6.54 5.14
CA LEU A 78 -1.47 5.89 6.40
C LEU A 78 -2.90 6.20 6.87
N ASN A 79 -3.65 7.08 6.17
CA ASN A 79 -5.06 7.31 6.46
C ASN A 79 -5.89 6.13 5.90
N PRO A 80 -6.62 5.36 6.73
CA PRO A 80 -7.25 4.12 6.27
C PRO A 80 -8.26 4.33 5.14
N ARG A 81 -9.04 5.40 5.22
CA ARG A 81 -10.02 5.73 4.18
C ARG A 81 -9.33 6.05 2.86
N ARG A 82 -8.34 6.95 2.86
CA ARG A 82 -7.61 7.33 1.63
C ARG A 82 -6.83 6.15 1.04
N ASN A 83 -6.22 5.33 1.89
CA ASN A 83 -5.48 4.14 1.51
C ASN A 83 -6.40 3.15 0.77
N VAL A 84 -7.57 2.82 1.36
CA VAL A 84 -8.56 1.94 0.72
C VAL A 84 -9.14 2.56 -0.56
N GLU A 85 -9.53 3.84 -0.53
CA GLU A 85 -10.08 4.52 -1.71
C GLU A 85 -9.11 4.52 -2.90
N TYR A 86 -7.82 4.77 -2.64
CA TYR A 86 -6.81 4.74 -3.69
C TYR A 86 -6.62 3.33 -4.24
N ALA A 87 -6.46 2.33 -3.36
CA ALA A 87 -6.29 0.94 -3.78
C ALA A 87 -7.48 0.45 -4.62
N ALA A 88 -8.71 0.74 -4.19
CA ALA A 88 -9.93 0.39 -4.92
C ALA A 88 -10.00 1.06 -6.30
N LYS A 89 -9.68 2.35 -6.39
CA LYS A 89 -9.63 3.09 -7.67
C LYS A 89 -8.55 2.52 -8.59
N PHE A 90 -7.37 2.21 -8.06
CA PHE A 90 -6.27 1.64 -8.83
C PHE A 90 -6.62 0.26 -9.38
N LEU A 91 -7.15 -0.63 -8.53
CA LEU A 91 -7.63 -1.95 -8.93
C LEU A 91 -8.72 -1.86 -10.00
N SER A 92 -9.68 -0.95 -9.84
CA SER A 92 -10.74 -0.72 -10.83
C SER A 92 -10.18 -0.26 -12.19
N ARG A 93 -9.18 0.63 -12.19
CA ARG A 93 -8.48 1.06 -13.42
C ARG A 93 -7.70 -0.06 -14.07
N LEU A 94 -7.02 -0.90 -13.29
CA LEU A 94 -6.33 -2.08 -13.82
C LEU A 94 -7.32 -3.06 -14.44
N HIS A 95 -8.42 -3.37 -13.73
CA HIS A 95 -9.45 -4.26 -14.23
C HIS A 95 -10.04 -3.73 -15.55
N ALA A 96 -10.40 -2.44 -15.60
CA ALA A 96 -10.88 -1.81 -16.83
C ALA A 96 -9.86 -1.95 -17.97
N LYS A 97 -8.58 -1.62 -17.75
CA LYS A 97 -7.54 -1.77 -18.76
C LYS A 97 -7.45 -3.22 -19.25
N HIS A 98 -7.34 -4.20 -18.35
CA HIS A 98 -7.19 -5.59 -18.72
C HIS A 98 -8.43 -6.21 -19.39
N VAL A 99 -9.65 -5.84 -18.98
CA VAL A 99 -10.90 -6.23 -19.66
C VAL A 99 -11.03 -5.59 -21.04
N THR A 100 -10.55 -4.35 -21.21
CA THR A 100 -10.58 -3.66 -22.51
C THR A 100 -9.55 -4.26 -23.49
N TRP A 101 -8.47 -4.88 -22.99
CA TRP A 101 -7.51 -5.63 -23.83
C TRP A 101 -7.97 -7.04 -24.19
N THR A 102 -8.95 -7.64 -23.49
CA THR A 102 -9.49 -8.98 -23.84
C THR A 102 -10.47 -8.98 -25.02
N MET A 103 -10.69 -7.85 -25.71
CA MET A 103 -11.39 -7.79 -27.00
C MET A 103 -10.49 -7.23 -28.12
N ALA A 104 -9.36 -7.89 -28.35
CA ALA A 104 -8.61 -7.75 -29.59
C ALA A 104 -7.87 -9.04 -29.92
N VAL A 105 -8.62 -10.13 -30.08
CA VAL A 105 -8.17 -11.31 -30.83
C VAL A 105 -9.34 -11.73 -31.71
N ALA A 106 -9.13 -11.64 -33.02
CA ALA A 106 -9.98 -12.22 -34.05
C ALA A 106 -9.85 -13.74 -34.06
#